data_AF-A0A1L6T9H1-F1
#
_entry.id   AF-A0A1L6T9H1-F1
#
_cell.length_a   1.000
_cell.length_b   1.000
_cell.length_c   1.000
_cell.angle_alpha   90.00
_cell.angle_beta   90.00
_cell.angle_gamma   90.00
#
_symmetry.space_group_name_H-M   'P 1'
#
loop_
_entity.id
_entity.type
_entity.pdbx_description
1 polymer ?
#
loop_
_entity_poly.entity_id
_entity_poly.type
_entity_poly.pdbx_seq_one_letter_code
_entity_poly.pdbx_strand_id
1 'polypeptide(L)'
;MALQDLKNSIKELLLNIKRHENSKIFSRDKAERNVNQAVDKAASIASKLTAKVANTKLGARVLTKLNVNPEPVPDPSPSMDPVDNLEQVDSRSRAEILNGLLLQVNDLQLGRECLNLLVNGLQKKEAFWGKGNKAGYFHVPGHEGLKEELTECVAACKEQMLEDIRSSIENKAKSGGFEFGLGGSNYTLEMGNQSFGIPKRAYKICEIIDNSDLSAEEKFTKIKEIKVAALTYQPSFPWFRRLTGIGDTKESTNRFFANLDCAEDCYDGKSTAPAGP
;
A
#
# COMPACT_ATOMS: atom_id res chain seq x y z
N MET A 1 9.46 -15.38 7.63
CA MET A 1 7.98 -15.46 7.67
C MET A 1 7.54 -16.26 6.45
N ALA A 2 6.60 -17.19 6.54
CA ALA A 2 6.15 -17.89 5.34
C ALA A 2 5.27 -16.94 4.49
N LEU A 3 5.34 -17.02 3.16
CA LEU A 3 4.51 -16.21 2.25
C LEU A 3 3.00 -16.28 2.61
N GLN A 4 2.54 -17.45 3.07
CA GLN A 4 1.15 -17.62 3.48
C GLN A 4 0.79 -16.77 4.70
N ASP A 5 1.70 -16.62 5.66
CA ASP A 5 1.50 -15.77 6.84
C ASP A 5 1.44 -14.30 6.43
N LEU A 6 2.32 -13.88 5.51
CA LEU A 6 2.29 -12.53 4.94
C LEU A 6 0.94 -12.25 4.26
N LYS A 7 0.44 -13.18 3.44
CA LYS A 7 -0.87 -13.07 2.79
C LYS A 7 -2.00 -12.94 3.82
N ASN A 8 -1.93 -13.70 4.91
CA ASN A 8 -2.91 -13.60 6.00
C ASN A 8 -2.85 -12.23 6.68
N SER A 9 -1.65 -11.70 6.98
CA SER A 9 -1.48 -10.36 7.56
C SER A 9 -2.01 -9.26 6.66
N ILE A 10 -1.71 -9.32 5.36
CA ILE A 10 -2.25 -8.37 4.36
C ILE A 10 -3.78 -8.44 4.32
N LYS A 11 -4.34 -9.65 4.33
CA LYS A 11 -5.79 -9.85 4.34
C LYS A 11 -6.44 -9.25 5.59
N GLU A 12 -5.86 -9.46 6.76
CA GLU A 12 -6.36 -8.88 8.01
C GLU A 12 -6.29 -7.35 7.98
N LEU A 13 -5.19 -6.75 7.54
CA LEU A 13 -5.09 -5.30 7.33
C LEU A 13 -6.22 -4.77 6.44
N LEU A 14 -6.43 -5.38 5.27
CA LEU A 14 -7.48 -4.96 4.34
C LEU A 14 -8.88 -5.11 4.95
N LEU A 15 -9.11 -6.17 5.74
CA LEU A 15 -10.36 -6.37 6.47
C LEU A 15 -10.55 -5.36 7.61
N ASN A 16 -9.50 -4.99 8.33
CA ASN A 16 -9.52 -3.97 9.37
C ASN A 16 -9.89 -2.60 8.79
N ILE A 17 -9.25 -2.21 7.68
CA ILE A 17 -9.59 -0.98 6.94
C ILE A 17 -11.06 -1.03 6.50
N LYS A 18 -11.51 -2.14 5.91
CA LYS A 18 -12.90 -2.29 5.47
C LYS A 18 -13.91 -2.22 6.61
N ARG A 19 -13.63 -2.85 7.75
CA ARG A 19 -14.46 -2.78 8.97
C ARG A 19 -14.57 -1.34 9.47
N HIS A 20 -13.45 -0.62 9.49
CA HIS A 20 -13.41 0.78 9.90
C HIS A 20 -14.19 1.71 8.95
N GLU A 21 -14.14 1.48 7.64
CA GLU A 21 -14.96 2.25 6.69
C GLU A 21 -16.46 1.96 6.84
N ASN A 22 -16.83 0.70 7.04
CA ASN A 22 -18.23 0.32 7.21
C ASN A 22 -18.83 0.89 8.51
N SER A 23 -18.08 0.94 9.61
CA SER A 23 -18.59 1.48 10.89
C SER A 23 -18.97 2.97 10.78
N LYS A 24 -18.24 3.74 9.95
CA LYS A 24 -18.57 5.14 9.65
C LYS A 24 -19.86 5.27 8.85
N ILE A 25 -20.07 4.41 7.85
CA ILE A 25 -21.31 4.40 7.05
C ILE A 25 -22.52 4.15 7.96
N PHE A 26 -22.45 3.13 8.82
CA PHE A 26 -23.54 2.82 9.75
C PHE A 26 -23.82 3.95 10.76
N SER A 27 -22.77 4.63 11.25
CA SER A 27 -22.94 5.78 12.15
C SER A 27 -23.64 6.95 11.46
N ARG A 28 -23.27 7.23 10.20
CA ARG A 28 -23.86 8.31 9.41
C ARG A 28 -25.32 8.02 9.05
N ASP A 29 -25.64 6.83 8.56
CA ASP A 29 -27.02 6.43 8.24
C ASP A 29 -27.94 6.48 9.47
N LYS A 30 -27.38 6.21 10.66
CA LYS A 30 -28.11 6.33 11.92
C LYS A 30 -28.34 7.79 12.30
N ALA A 31 -27.34 8.66 12.11
CA ALA A 31 -27.47 10.09 12.35
C ALA A 31 -28.49 10.74 11.40
N GLU A 32 -28.42 10.45 10.10
CA GLU A 32 -29.38 10.94 9.10
C GLU A 32 -30.82 10.49 9.42
N ARG A 33 -31.01 9.22 9.80
CA ARG A 33 -32.33 8.72 10.25
C ARG A 33 -32.85 9.45 11.49
N ASN A 34 -32.00 9.74 12.46
CA ASN A 34 -32.39 10.46 13.66
C ASN A 34 -32.78 11.92 13.37
N VAL A 35 -32.05 12.59 12.46
CA VAL A 35 -32.37 13.97 12.03
C VAL A 35 -33.70 14.00 11.29
N ASN A 36 -33.92 13.11 10.33
CA ASN A 36 -35.19 13.03 9.59
C ASN A 36 -36.36 12.76 10.54
N GLN A 37 -36.19 11.86 11.51
CA GLN A 37 -37.22 11.59 12.53
C GLN A 37 -37.51 12.80 13.43
N ALA A 38 -36.50 13.64 13.73
CA ALA A 38 -36.68 14.86 14.50
C ALA A 38 -37.43 15.94 13.69
N VAL A 39 -37.08 16.09 12.41
CA VAL A 39 -37.76 17.01 11.47
C VAL A 39 -39.23 16.61 11.28
N ASP A 40 -39.51 15.33 11.08
CA ASP A 40 -40.88 14.82 10.94
C ASP A 40 -41.72 15.06 12.20
N LYS A 41 -41.12 14.87 13.39
CA LYS A 41 -41.78 15.19 14.67
C LYS A 41 -42.08 16.67 14.80
N ALA A 42 -41.14 17.55 14.42
CA ALA A 42 -41.32 19.00 14.46
C ALA A 42 -42.42 19.47 13.48
N ALA A 43 -42.43 18.93 12.26
CA ALA A 43 -43.45 19.22 11.24
C ALA A 43 -44.85 18.77 11.70
N SER A 44 -44.95 17.61 12.34
CA SER A 44 -46.21 17.12 12.96
C SER A 44 -46.69 18.02 14.10
N ILE A 45 -45.79 18.54 14.94
CA ILE A 45 -46.15 19.47 16.03
C ILE A 45 -46.63 20.81 15.47
N ALA A 46 -45.93 21.36 14.47
CA ALA A 46 -46.33 22.59 13.80
C ALA A 46 -47.70 22.46 13.13
N SER A 47 -47.97 21.33 12.47
CA SER A 47 -49.26 21.03 11.83
C SER A 47 -50.40 20.88 12.84
N LYS A 48 -50.12 20.32 14.02
CA LYS A 48 -51.11 20.23 15.11
C LYS A 48 -51.40 21.60 15.73
N LEU A 49 -50.39 22.47 15.85
CA LEU A 49 -50.56 23.83 16.36
C LEU A 49 -51.36 24.69 15.38
N THR A 50 -51.07 24.65 14.08
CA THR A 50 -51.84 25.38 13.06
C THR A 50 -53.29 24.89 12.97
N ALA A 51 -53.53 23.58 13.04
CA ALA A 51 -54.89 23.03 13.10
C ALA A 51 -55.66 23.44 14.37
N LYS A 52 -54.97 23.56 15.51
CA LYS A 52 -55.58 23.98 16.78
C LYS A 52 -55.91 25.48 16.81
N VAL A 53 -55.07 26.31 16.18
CA VAL A 53 -55.30 27.76 16.04
C VAL A 53 -56.42 28.07 15.03
N ALA A 54 -56.53 27.31 13.95
CA ALA A 54 -57.60 27.45 12.96
C ALA A 54 -58.99 27.10 13.51
N ASN A 55 -59.09 26.21 14.50
CA ASN A 55 -60.36 25.79 15.11
C ASN A 55 -60.88 26.69 16.24
N THR A 56 -60.12 27.70 16.66
CA THR A 56 -60.59 28.70 17.62
C THR A 56 -61.12 29.94 16.91
N LYS A 57 -62.39 30.30 17.13
CA LYS A 57 -63.09 31.48 16.57
C LYS A 57 -62.39 32.84 16.81
N LEU A 58 -61.32 32.90 17.60
CA LEU A 58 -60.47 34.08 17.78
C LEU A 58 -59.22 34.13 16.86
N GLY A 59 -58.81 33.01 16.26
CA GLY A 59 -57.56 32.90 15.48
C GLY A 59 -57.62 33.58 14.10
N ALA A 60 -58.81 33.70 13.52
CA ALA A 60 -59.01 34.31 12.19
C ALA A 60 -58.78 35.84 12.16
N ARG A 61 -58.77 36.52 13.32
CA ARG A 61 -58.52 37.97 13.42
C ARG A 61 -57.07 38.34 13.76
N VAL A 62 -56.26 37.38 14.20
CA VAL A 62 -54.84 37.63 14.54
C VAL A 62 -53.92 37.35 13.35
N LEU A 63 -54.30 36.41 12.47
CA LEU A 63 -53.49 36.05 11.29
C LEU A 63 -53.47 37.12 10.18
N THR A 64 -54.36 38.12 10.21
CA THR A 64 -54.36 39.24 9.25
C THR A 64 -53.58 40.47 9.71
N LYS A 65 -53.07 40.51 10.96
CA LYS A 65 -52.27 41.65 11.48
C LYS A 65 -50.77 41.38 11.62
N LEU A 66 -50.28 40.19 11.27
CA LEU A 66 -48.86 39.82 11.34
C LEU A 66 -48.17 39.79 9.97
N ASN A 67 -48.72 40.47 8.96
CA ASN A 67 -48.00 40.75 7.71
C ASN A 67 -47.01 41.91 7.91
N VAL A 68 -46.11 41.75 8.87
CA VAL A 68 -44.92 42.57 9.03
C VAL A 68 -43.76 41.71 8.57
N ASN A 69 -43.11 42.13 7.48
CA ASN A 69 -41.81 41.61 7.05
C ASN A 69 -40.91 41.50 8.28
N PRO A 70 -40.43 40.30 8.67
CA PRO A 70 -39.36 40.23 9.65
C PRO A 70 -38.07 40.65 8.94
N GLU A 71 -37.52 41.80 9.32
CA GLU A 71 -36.08 42.02 9.18
C GLU A 71 -35.35 40.87 9.89
N PRO A 72 -34.25 40.34 9.33
CA PRO A 72 -33.54 39.21 9.92
C PRO A 72 -32.83 39.66 11.19
N VAL A 73 -33.37 39.28 12.34
CA VAL A 73 -32.65 39.32 13.62
C VAL A 73 -31.54 38.26 13.56
N PRO A 74 -30.28 38.56 13.93
CA PRO A 74 -29.23 37.57 13.94
C PRO A 74 -29.47 36.57 15.08
N ASP A 75 -29.65 35.31 14.71
CA ASP A 75 -29.73 34.16 15.62
C ASP A 75 -28.39 33.95 16.33
N PRO A 76 -28.32 33.77 17.66
CA PRO A 76 -27.14 33.24 18.32
C PRO A 76 -27.13 31.71 18.17
N SER A 77 -27.12 31.23 16.92
CA SER A 77 -26.70 29.87 16.64
C SER A 77 -25.18 29.83 16.80
N PRO A 78 -24.60 28.83 17.51
CA PRO A 78 -23.17 28.65 17.49
C PRO A 78 -22.76 28.45 16.03
N SER A 79 -21.82 29.27 15.57
CA SER A 79 -21.14 29.08 14.30
C SER A 79 -20.51 27.69 14.31
N MET A 80 -21.25 26.70 13.85
CA MET A 80 -20.67 25.50 13.30
C MET A 80 -20.14 25.96 11.95
N ASP A 81 -18.87 26.38 11.95
CA ASP A 81 -18.11 26.46 10.72
C ASP A 81 -18.43 25.22 9.88
N PRO A 82 -18.64 25.33 8.56
CA PRO A 82 -18.81 24.15 7.73
C PRO A 82 -17.46 23.42 7.69
N VAL A 83 -17.22 22.58 8.69
CA VAL A 83 -16.20 21.54 8.67
C VAL A 83 -16.74 20.42 7.81
N ASP A 84 -16.89 20.67 6.51
CA ASP A 84 -17.19 19.64 5.53
C ASP A 84 -16.92 20.19 4.13
N ASN A 85 -15.65 20.51 3.86
CA ASN A 85 -15.14 20.69 2.50
C ASN A 85 -13.71 20.11 2.34
N LEU A 86 -13.35 19.12 3.16
CA LEU A 86 -12.28 18.20 2.79
C LEU A 86 -12.92 16.96 2.16
N GLU A 87 -13.10 17.04 0.84
CA GLU A 87 -13.21 15.95 -0.14
C GLU A 87 -13.21 14.54 0.50
N GLN A 88 -14.37 13.98 0.84
CA GLN A 88 -15.21 13.19 -0.07
C GLN A 88 -14.45 12.39 -1.14
N VAL A 89 -13.32 11.76 -0.80
CA VAL A 89 -13.09 10.45 -1.44
C VAL A 89 -14.08 9.49 -0.83
N ASP A 90 -15.16 9.25 -1.59
CA ASP A 90 -16.35 8.50 -1.22
C ASP A 90 -15.97 7.16 -0.57
N SER A 91 -16.42 6.92 0.66
CA SER A 91 -16.17 5.68 1.40
C SER A 91 -16.60 4.43 0.60
N ARG A 92 -17.58 4.57 -0.32
CA ARG A 92 -17.94 3.52 -1.28
C ARG A 92 -16.82 3.21 -2.26
N SER A 93 -16.15 4.22 -2.80
CA SER A 93 -14.98 4.06 -3.67
C SER A 93 -13.85 3.32 -2.95
N ARG A 94 -13.58 3.62 -1.66
CA ARG A 94 -12.61 2.87 -0.85
C ARG A 94 -13.02 1.43 -0.62
N ALA A 95 -14.29 1.16 -0.31
CA ALA A 95 -14.78 -0.20 -0.09
C ALA A 95 -14.67 -1.07 -1.36
N GLU A 96 -14.94 -0.51 -2.54
CA GLU A 96 -14.76 -1.18 -3.83
C GLU A 96 -13.28 -1.51 -4.10
N ILE A 97 -12.37 -0.55 -3.86
CA ILE A 97 -10.93 -0.80 -3.99
C ILE A 97 -10.50 -1.93 -3.05
N LEU A 98 -10.90 -1.90 -1.78
CA LEU A 98 -10.55 -2.94 -0.80
C LEU A 98 -11.08 -4.32 -1.20
N ASN A 99 -12.28 -4.42 -1.77
CA ASN A 99 -12.80 -5.68 -2.29
C ASN A 99 -11.93 -6.20 -3.45
N GLY A 100 -11.54 -5.33 -4.37
CA GLY A 100 -10.65 -5.68 -5.47
C GLY A 100 -9.28 -6.17 -4.99
N LEU A 101 -8.72 -5.53 -3.95
CA LEU A 101 -7.46 -5.94 -3.35
C LEU A 101 -7.59 -7.29 -2.63
N LEU A 102 -8.65 -7.49 -1.84
CA LEU A 102 -8.91 -8.75 -1.12
C LEU A 102 -9.03 -9.97 -2.05
N LEU A 103 -9.60 -9.79 -3.23
CA LEU A 103 -9.68 -10.86 -4.24
C LEU A 103 -8.30 -11.29 -4.74
N GLN A 104 -7.39 -10.32 -4.94
CA GLN A 104 -6.05 -10.56 -5.45
C GLN A 104 -5.11 -11.22 -4.42
N VAL A 105 -5.33 -11.02 -3.12
CA VAL A 105 -4.40 -11.50 -2.07
C VAL A 105 -4.12 -12.99 -2.19
N ASN A 106 -5.12 -13.81 -2.50
CA ASN A 106 -4.94 -15.27 -2.55
C ASN A 106 -4.09 -15.72 -3.74
N ASP A 107 -4.03 -14.92 -4.80
CA ASP A 107 -3.31 -15.26 -6.03
C ASP A 107 -1.84 -14.82 -6.00
N LEU A 108 -1.44 -14.04 -4.99
CA LEU A 108 -0.06 -13.59 -4.83
C LEU A 108 0.88 -14.76 -4.56
N GLN A 109 1.98 -14.80 -5.29
CA GLN A 109 3.01 -15.84 -5.25
C GLN A 109 4.38 -15.33 -4.82
N LEU A 110 4.62 -14.03 -4.89
CA LEU A 110 5.91 -13.41 -4.58
C LEU A 110 5.74 -12.21 -3.64
N GLY A 111 6.77 -11.94 -2.84
CA GLY A 111 6.87 -10.77 -1.97
C GLY A 111 6.73 -9.46 -2.73
N ARG A 112 7.23 -9.38 -3.98
CA ARG A 112 7.04 -8.20 -4.83
C ARG A 112 5.58 -7.97 -5.20
N GLU A 113 4.84 -9.02 -5.50
CA GLU A 113 3.42 -8.88 -5.83
C GLU A 113 2.65 -8.37 -4.60
N CYS A 114 3.00 -8.88 -3.42
CA CYS A 114 2.48 -8.38 -2.15
C CYS A 114 2.81 -6.89 -1.94
N LEU A 115 4.07 -6.51 -2.14
CA LEU A 115 4.51 -5.13 -2.01
C LEU A 115 3.79 -4.21 -3.01
N ASN A 116 3.69 -4.63 -4.28
CA ASN A 116 3.01 -3.89 -5.32
C ASN A 116 1.52 -3.72 -5.01
N LEU A 117 0.86 -4.75 -4.47
CA LEU A 117 -0.54 -4.67 -4.06
C LEU A 117 -0.72 -3.59 -2.98
N LEU A 118 0.13 -3.56 -1.96
CA LEU A 118 0.06 -2.56 -0.88
C LEU A 118 0.43 -1.15 -1.37
N VAL A 119 1.53 -1.01 -2.08
CA VAL A 119 2.03 0.29 -2.54
C VAL A 119 1.07 0.89 -3.58
N ASN A 120 0.71 0.15 -4.63
CA ASN A 120 -0.13 0.68 -5.70
C ASN A 120 -1.61 0.70 -5.33
N GLY A 121 -2.06 -0.23 -4.47
CA GLY A 121 -3.45 -0.34 -4.03
C GLY A 121 -3.81 0.60 -2.88
N LEU A 122 -2.85 0.92 -2.01
CA LEU A 122 -3.07 1.78 -0.84
C LEU A 122 -2.22 3.06 -0.90
N GLN A 123 -0.88 2.95 -0.94
CA GLN A 123 -0.01 4.13 -0.76
C GLN A 123 -0.02 5.13 -1.93
N LYS A 124 -0.21 4.68 -3.17
CA LYS A 124 -0.28 5.56 -4.35
C LYS A 124 -1.71 5.99 -4.70
N LYS A 125 -2.73 5.41 -4.06
CA LYS A 125 -4.12 5.80 -4.32
C LYS A 125 -4.47 7.04 -3.51
N GLU A 126 -4.93 8.07 -4.21
CA GLU A 126 -5.41 9.32 -3.58
C GLU A 126 -6.47 9.04 -2.50
N ALA A 127 -7.30 8.02 -2.70
CA ALA A 127 -8.34 7.60 -1.75
C ALA A 127 -7.81 7.25 -0.35
N PHE A 128 -6.56 6.79 -0.26
CA PHE A 128 -5.94 6.34 0.98
C PHE A 128 -4.79 7.25 1.43
N TRP A 129 -3.96 7.74 0.51
CA TRP A 129 -2.78 8.53 0.84
C TRP A 129 -2.99 10.05 0.68
N GLY A 130 -4.04 10.46 -0.04
CA GLY A 130 -4.34 11.86 -0.35
C GLY A 130 -3.48 12.45 -1.48
N LYS A 131 -3.87 13.63 -1.97
CA LYS A 131 -3.12 14.39 -3.01
C LYS A 131 -1.92 15.13 -2.40
N GLY A 132 -0.93 14.39 -1.92
CA GLY A 132 0.34 14.96 -1.45
C GLY A 132 0.24 15.84 -0.19
N ASN A 133 -0.90 15.83 0.51
CA ASN A 133 -1.14 16.62 1.72
C ASN A 133 -1.73 15.74 2.83
N LYS A 134 -1.49 16.12 4.09
CA LYS A 134 -1.75 15.39 5.36
C LYS A 134 -3.22 15.01 5.65
N ALA A 135 -4.08 14.99 4.64
CA ALA A 135 -5.51 14.69 4.74
C ALA A 135 -5.91 13.30 4.20
N GLY A 136 -4.95 12.48 3.73
CA GLY A 136 -5.24 11.10 3.30
C GLY A 136 -5.75 10.23 4.45
N TYR A 137 -6.52 9.17 4.14
CA TYR A 137 -7.10 8.21 5.09
C TYR A 137 -6.16 7.86 6.25
N PHE A 138 -4.94 7.39 5.94
CA PHE A 138 -3.96 6.99 6.96
C PHE A 138 -3.34 8.13 7.78
N HIS A 139 -3.60 9.38 7.41
CA HIS A 139 -3.10 10.58 8.10
C HIS A 139 -4.17 11.26 8.96
N VAL A 140 -5.41 10.75 8.94
CA VAL A 140 -6.51 11.23 9.78
C VAL A 140 -6.35 10.68 11.21
N PRO A 141 -6.59 11.49 12.25
CA PRO A 141 -6.59 11.01 13.64
C PRO A 141 -7.50 9.79 13.84
N GLY A 142 -7.01 8.79 14.57
CA GLY A 142 -7.71 7.52 14.84
C GLY A 142 -7.38 6.39 13.84
N HIS A 143 -6.49 6.62 12.87
CA HIS A 143 -6.06 5.61 11.88
C HIS A 143 -4.59 5.21 12.06
N GLU A 144 -3.96 5.64 13.15
CA GLU A 144 -2.54 5.41 13.44
C GLU A 144 -2.22 3.91 13.48
N GLY A 145 -3.08 3.10 14.12
CA GLY A 145 -2.91 1.65 14.14
C GLY A 145 -2.99 1.00 12.75
N LEU A 146 -3.90 1.48 11.88
CA LEU A 146 -4.00 0.98 10.50
C LEU A 146 -2.77 1.37 9.65
N LYS A 147 -2.19 2.54 9.93
CA LYS A 147 -0.96 2.99 9.30
C LYS A 147 0.25 2.18 9.77
N GLU A 148 0.28 1.82 11.06
CA GLU A 148 1.30 0.95 11.64
C GLU A 148 1.22 -0.47 11.04
N GLU A 149 0.03 -1.09 11.01
CA GLU A 149 -0.20 -2.39 10.37
C GLU A 149 0.21 -2.40 8.89
N LEU A 150 -0.07 -1.32 8.15
CA LEU A 150 0.40 -1.17 6.76
C LEU A 150 1.92 -1.12 6.68
N THR A 151 2.57 -0.39 7.58
CA THR A 151 4.04 -0.27 7.61
C THR A 151 4.69 -1.62 7.92
N GLU A 152 4.13 -2.38 8.86
CA GLU A 152 4.56 -3.74 9.19
C GLU A 152 4.38 -4.69 8.00
N CYS A 153 3.23 -4.66 7.33
CA CYS A 153 2.98 -5.48 6.14
C CYS A 153 3.96 -5.13 5.01
N VAL A 154 4.26 -3.85 4.80
CA VAL A 154 5.26 -3.40 3.80
C VAL A 154 6.66 -3.88 4.18
N ALA A 155 7.05 -3.82 5.45
CA ALA A 155 8.33 -4.37 5.91
C ALA A 155 8.39 -5.89 5.72
N ALA A 156 7.33 -6.62 6.06
CA ALA A 156 7.25 -8.06 5.86
C ALA A 156 7.28 -8.46 4.37
N CYS A 157 6.72 -7.64 3.46
CA CYS A 157 6.86 -7.87 2.02
C CYS A 157 8.33 -7.79 1.56
N LYS A 158 9.10 -6.85 2.12
CA LYS A 158 10.53 -6.70 1.81
C LYS A 158 11.34 -7.91 2.29
N GLU A 159 11.07 -8.38 3.50
CA GLU A 159 11.69 -9.61 4.00
C GLU A 159 11.34 -10.81 3.12
N GLN A 160 10.07 -10.93 2.69
CA GLN A 160 9.66 -11.98 1.76
C GLN A 160 10.37 -11.86 0.40
N MET A 161 10.59 -10.66 -0.12
CA MET A 161 11.36 -10.46 -1.35
C MET A 161 12.82 -10.91 -1.21
N LEU A 162 13.46 -10.72 -0.05
CA LEU A 162 14.81 -11.25 0.21
C LEU A 162 14.79 -12.78 0.22
N GLU A 163 13.76 -13.39 0.80
CA GLU A 163 13.57 -14.84 0.78
C GLU A 163 13.34 -15.37 -0.66
N ASP A 164 12.58 -14.65 -1.48
CA ASP A 164 12.36 -14.99 -2.88
C ASP A 164 13.67 -14.94 -3.70
N ILE A 165 14.54 -13.95 -3.43
CA ILE A 165 15.88 -13.85 -4.02
C ILE A 165 16.73 -15.05 -3.59
N ARG A 166 16.73 -15.39 -2.30
CA ARG A 166 17.46 -16.56 -1.78
C ARG A 166 16.98 -17.84 -2.45
N SER A 167 15.67 -18.08 -2.44
CA SER A 167 15.03 -19.23 -3.07
C SER A 167 15.36 -19.32 -4.57
N SER A 168 15.41 -18.19 -5.27
CA SER A 168 15.81 -18.15 -6.68
C SER A 168 17.25 -18.60 -6.90
N ILE A 169 18.19 -18.18 -6.03
CA ILE A 169 19.59 -18.62 -6.06
C ILE A 169 19.68 -20.12 -5.77
N GLU A 170 19.01 -20.58 -4.72
CA GLU A 170 19.01 -21.99 -4.32
C GLU A 170 18.44 -22.91 -5.41
N ASN A 171 17.31 -22.53 -6.01
CA ASN A 171 16.69 -23.30 -7.10
C ASN A 171 17.61 -23.37 -8.32
N LYS A 172 18.27 -22.25 -8.66
CA LYS A 172 19.24 -22.21 -9.76
C LYS A 172 20.48 -23.06 -9.49
N ALA A 173 20.92 -23.12 -8.23
CA ALA A 173 22.03 -23.97 -7.79
C ALA A 173 21.64 -25.46 -7.87
N LYS A 174 20.47 -25.84 -7.35
CA LYS A 174 19.93 -27.20 -7.37
C LYS A 174 19.76 -27.73 -8.80
N SER A 175 19.34 -26.86 -9.73
CA SER A 175 19.19 -27.24 -11.14
C SER A 175 20.52 -27.31 -11.91
N GLY A 176 21.67 -27.10 -11.27
CA GLY A 176 22.97 -26.98 -11.93
C GLY A 176 23.05 -25.82 -12.93
N GLY A 177 22.20 -24.80 -12.76
CA GLY A 177 21.99 -23.74 -13.75
C GLY A 177 23.05 -22.64 -13.73
N PHE A 178 23.96 -22.65 -12.75
CA PHE A 178 25.08 -21.71 -12.71
C PHE A 178 26.22 -22.19 -13.58
N GLU A 179 26.63 -21.34 -14.50
CA GLU A 179 27.74 -21.63 -15.41
C GLU A 179 28.96 -20.82 -15.01
N PHE A 180 29.98 -21.54 -14.57
CA PHE A 180 31.28 -20.99 -14.20
C PHE A 180 32.11 -20.81 -15.47
N GLY A 181 32.55 -19.60 -15.78
CA GLY A 181 33.57 -19.40 -16.80
C GLY A 181 34.87 -20.12 -16.46
N LEU A 182 35.80 -20.16 -17.40
CA LEU A 182 37.14 -20.68 -17.11
C LEU A 182 37.74 -19.86 -15.94
N GLY A 183 38.30 -20.52 -14.92
CA GLY A 183 38.80 -19.83 -13.72
C GLY A 183 37.73 -19.16 -12.84
N GLY A 184 36.44 -19.46 -13.05
CA GLY A 184 35.36 -19.04 -12.17
C GLY A 184 35.55 -19.60 -10.76
N SER A 185 35.37 -18.76 -9.75
CA SER A 185 35.46 -19.19 -8.36
C SER A 185 34.21 -20.01 -7.99
N ASN A 186 34.44 -21.25 -7.56
CA ASN A 186 33.41 -22.17 -7.11
C ASN A 186 33.23 -21.99 -5.59
N TYR A 187 32.31 -21.11 -5.20
CA TYR A 187 31.89 -20.99 -3.80
C TYR A 187 30.87 -22.08 -3.52
N THR A 188 30.78 -22.51 -2.25
CA THR A 188 29.86 -23.58 -1.87
C THR A 188 28.70 -22.98 -1.09
N LEU A 189 27.48 -23.29 -1.52
CA LEU A 189 26.26 -23.03 -0.77
C LEU A 189 25.80 -24.34 -0.14
N GLU A 190 25.71 -24.36 1.19
CA GLU A 190 25.20 -25.49 1.94
C GLU A 190 23.68 -25.38 2.09
N MET A 191 22.98 -26.45 1.70
CA MET A 191 21.53 -26.57 1.76
C MET A 191 21.18 -27.91 2.43
N GLY A 192 21.05 -27.90 3.76
CA GLY A 192 20.89 -29.12 4.54
C GLY A 192 22.12 -30.02 4.42
N ASN A 193 21.95 -31.25 3.92
CA ASN A 193 23.04 -32.22 3.76
C ASN A 193 23.71 -32.18 2.38
N GLN A 194 23.39 -31.19 1.56
CA GLN A 194 23.89 -31.06 0.19
C GLN A 194 24.63 -29.74 0.00
N SER A 195 25.69 -29.80 -0.80
CA SER A 195 26.55 -28.66 -1.11
C SER A 195 26.50 -28.40 -2.60
N PHE A 196 26.22 -27.16 -2.99
CA PHE A 196 26.10 -26.76 -4.38
C PHE A 196 27.12 -25.69 -4.73
N GLY A 197 27.76 -25.84 -5.88
CA GLY A 197 28.63 -24.81 -6.43
C GLY A 197 27.81 -23.59 -6.84
N ILE A 198 28.21 -22.40 -6.40
CA ILE A 198 27.60 -21.13 -6.79
C ILE A 198 28.66 -20.06 -7.10
N PRO A 199 28.36 -19.07 -7.95
CA PRO A 199 29.27 -17.97 -8.24
C PRO A 199 29.49 -17.09 -7.01
N LYS A 200 30.68 -16.47 -6.90
CA LYS A 200 31.02 -15.51 -5.83
C LYS A 200 29.94 -14.46 -5.54
N ARG A 201 29.25 -13.99 -6.58
CA ARG A 201 28.18 -12.98 -6.45
C ARG A 201 26.94 -13.53 -5.76
N ALA A 202 26.49 -14.75 -6.13
CA ALA A 202 25.40 -15.42 -5.43
C ALA A 202 25.76 -15.66 -3.96
N TYR A 203 26.99 -16.09 -3.70
CA TYR A 203 27.47 -16.35 -2.34
C TYR A 203 27.41 -15.08 -1.48
N LYS A 204 27.93 -13.96 -2.01
CA LYS A 204 27.83 -12.64 -1.34
C LYS A 204 26.39 -12.19 -1.11
N ILE A 205 25.48 -12.45 -2.06
CA ILE A 205 24.06 -12.10 -1.89
C ILE A 205 23.47 -12.91 -0.73
N CYS A 206 23.74 -14.22 -0.66
CA CYS A 206 23.32 -15.06 0.47
C CYS A 206 23.90 -14.54 1.79
N GLU A 207 25.20 -14.21 1.86
CA GLU A 207 25.83 -13.62 3.06
C GLU A 207 25.16 -12.31 3.49
N ILE A 208 24.76 -11.46 2.54
CA ILE A 208 24.03 -10.21 2.84
C ILE A 208 22.64 -10.51 3.40
N ILE A 209 21.93 -11.47 2.81
CA ILE A 209 20.59 -11.88 3.26
C ILE A 209 20.65 -12.45 4.68
N ASP A 210 21.64 -13.28 4.98
CA ASP A 210 21.85 -13.93 6.28
C ASP A 210 22.36 -12.99 7.38
N ASN A 211 22.83 -11.79 7.01
CA ASN A 211 23.35 -10.84 7.98
C ASN A 211 22.21 -10.22 8.81
N SER A 212 22.16 -10.55 10.10
CA SER A 212 21.18 -10.03 11.07
C SER A 212 21.39 -8.56 11.45
N ASP A 213 22.59 -8.03 11.25
CA ASP A 213 22.94 -6.66 11.63
C ASP A 213 22.48 -5.62 10.59
N LEU A 214 22.03 -6.08 9.42
CA LEU A 214 21.54 -5.23 8.34
C LEU A 214 20.01 -5.19 8.32
N SER A 215 19.46 -3.99 8.16
CA SER A 215 18.06 -3.81 7.80
C SER A 215 17.76 -4.32 6.38
N ALA A 216 16.48 -4.59 6.09
CA ALA A 216 16.05 -5.01 4.76
C ALA A 216 16.50 -4.03 3.66
N GLU A 217 16.38 -2.72 3.91
CA GLU A 217 16.76 -1.66 2.99
C GLU A 217 18.27 -1.67 2.70
N GLU A 218 19.10 -1.86 3.72
CA GLU A 218 20.56 -2.00 3.55
C GLU A 218 20.92 -3.26 2.76
N LYS A 219 20.20 -4.37 3.01
CA LYS A 219 20.37 -5.61 2.25
C LYS A 219 20.06 -5.37 0.76
N PHE A 220 18.91 -4.78 0.45
CA PHE A 220 18.55 -4.45 -0.94
C PHE A 220 19.57 -3.52 -1.61
N THR A 221 20.07 -2.52 -0.88
CA THR A 221 21.09 -1.59 -1.40
C THR A 221 22.37 -2.34 -1.79
N LYS A 222 22.90 -3.19 -0.91
CA LYS A 222 24.10 -3.99 -1.20
C LYS A 222 23.87 -5.02 -2.31
N ILE A 223 22.70 -5.65 -2.36
CA ILE A 223 22.35 -6.59 -3.45
C ILE A 223 22.27 -5.84 -4.79
N LYS A 224 21.71 -4.62 -4.81
CA LYS A 224 21.66 -3.74 -5.99
C LYS A 224 23.06 -3.37 -6.49
N GLU A 225 24.00 -3.06 -5.59
CA GLU A 225 25.40 -2.82 -5.98
C GLU A 225 26.02 -4.04 -6.68
N ILE A 226 25.75 -5.26 -6.19
CA ILE A 226 26.22 -6.50 -6.82
C ILE A 226 25.55 -6.71 -8.19
N LYS A 227 24.26 -6.38 -8.32
CA LYS A 227 23.51 -6.44 -9.60
C LYS A 227 24.08 -5.46 -10.63
N VAL A 228 24.31 -4.21 -10.25
CA VAL A 228 24.89 -3.19 -11.15
C VAL A 228 26.31 -3.57 -11.54
N ALA A 229 27.13 -4.05 -10.60
CA ALA A 229 28.46 -4.56 -10.88
C ALA A 229 28.45 -5.78 -11.83
N ALA A 230 27.36 -6.56 -11.86
CA ALA A 230 27.20 -7.65 -12.82
C ALA A 230 27.01 -7.17 -14.26
N LEU A 231 26.35 -6.03 -14.44
CA LEU A 231 26.14 -5.40 -15.76
C LEU A 231 27.40 -4.68 -16.27
N THR A 232 28.27 -4.20 -15.37
CA THR A 232 29.43 -3.36 -15.72
C THR A 232 30.78 -4.10 -15.70
N TYR A 233 30.84 -5.36 -15.27
CA TYR A 233 32.10 -6.10 -15.20
C TYR A 233 32.68 -6.38 -16.60
N GLN A 234 33.70 -5.59 -16.96
CA GLN A 234 34.63 -5.87 -18.05
C GLN A 234 36.00 -6.16 -17.43
N PRO A 235 36.64 -7.31 -17.73
CA PRO A 235 38.01 -7.55 -17.29
C PRO A 235 38.94 -6.51 -17.94
N SER A 236 39.99 -6.10 -17.22
CA SER A 236 40.95 -5.06 -17.64
C SER A 236 41.73 -5.35 -18.93
N PHE A 237 41.59 -6.56 -19.51
CA PHE A 237 42.29 -6.98 -20.72
C PHE A 237 41.33 -7.64 -21.73
N PRO A 238 40.78 -6.89 -22.70
CA PRO A 238 39.84 -7.39 -23.70
C PRO A 238 40.37 -8.56 -24.56
N TRP A 239 41.69 -8.61 -24.78
CA TRP A 239 42.34 -9.67 -25.56
C TRP A 239 42.45 -11.00 -24.78
N PHE A 240 42.70 -10.92 -23.46
CA PHE A 240 42.79 -12.11 -22.60
C PHE A 240 41.42 -12.80 -22.45
N ARG A 241 40.35 -12.01 -22.40
CA ARG A 241 38.96 -12.45 -22.43
C ARG A 241 38.63 -13.25 -23.70
N ARG A 242 39.02 -12.73 -24.87
CA ARG A 242 38.77 -13.37 -26.18
C ARG A 242 39.56 -14.67 -26.37
N LEU A 243 40.72 -14.79 -25.73
CA LEU A 243 41.61 -15.95 -25.87
C LEU A 243 41.33 -17.09 -24.89
N THR A 244 40.89 -16.79 -23.66
CA THR A 244 40.89 -17.78 -22.57
C THR A 244 39.51 -18.09 -22.01
N GLY A 245 38.51 -17.23 -22.24
CA GLY A 245 37.22 -17.32 -21.55
C GLY A 245 37.33 -17.18 -20.02
N ILE A 246 38.49 -16.73 -19.51
CA ILE A 246 38.74 -16.57 -18.08
C ILE A 246 38.08 -15.29 -17.57
N GLY A 247 37.25 -15.42 -16.54
CA GLY A 247 36.51 -14.30 -15.93
C GLY A 247 35.12 -14.03 -16.50
N ASP A 248 34.68 -14.76 -17.53
CA ASP A 248 33.29 -14.71 -17.99
C ASP A 248 32.41 -15.47 -16.99
N THR A 249 31.69 -14.76 -16.11
CA THR A 249 30.42 -15.34 -15.66
C THR A 249 29.56 -15.44 -16.91
N LYS A 250 29.15 -16.64 -17.33
CA LYS A 250 28.46 -16.79 -18.63
C LYS A 250 27.23 -15.89 -18.65
N GLU A 251 26.85 -15.44 -19.84
CA GLU A 251 25.75 -14.48 -20.03
C GLU A 251 24.45 -14.91 -19.32
N SER A 252 24.17 -16.22 -19.27
CA SER A 252 23.06 -16.83 -18.51
C SER A 252 23.05 -16.46 -17.02
N THR A 253 24.21 -16.43 -16.39
CA THR A 253 24.39 -16.11 -14.96
C THR A 253 24.33 -14.61 -14.71
N ASN A 254 24.88 -13.79 -15.62
CA ASN A 254 24.72 -12.33 -15.53
C ASN A 254 23.26 -11.91 -15.75
N ARG A 255 22.56 -12.52 -16.72
CA ARG A 255 21.12 -12.30 -16.93
C ARG A 255 20.31 -12.72 -15.71
N PHE A 256 20.66 -13.83 -15.04
CA PHE A 256 20.04 -14.23 -13.78
C PHE A 256 20.17 -13.12 -12.72
N PHE A 257 21.38 -12.60 -12.48
CA PHE A 257 21.58 -11.51 -11.51
C PHE A 257 20.91 -10.20 -11.92
N ALA A 258 20.90 -9.87 -13.22
CA ALA A 258 20.22 -8.69 -13.74
C ALA A 258 18.69 -8.75 -13.56
N ASN A 259 18.13 -9.96 -13.52
CA ASN A 259 16.70 -10.19 -13.30
C ASN A 259 16.35 -10.40 -11.82
N LEU A 260 17.31 -10.28 -10.90
CA LEU A 260 17.01 -10.33 -9.46
C LEU A 260 16.20 -9.11 -9.03
N ASP A 261 15.30 -9.39 -8.10
CA ASP A 261 14.19 -8.54 -7.82
C ASP A 261 14.43 -7.55 -6.66
N CYS A 262 15.30 -6.56 -6.87
CA CYS A 262 15.90 -5.75 -5.82
C CYS A 262 15.06 -4.55 -5.30
N ALA A 263 13.73 -4.62 -5.34
CA ALA A 263 12.81 -3.54 -4.89
C ALA A 263 13.03 -2.14 -5.53
N GLU A 264 13.62 -2.09 -6.73
CA GLU A 264 14.13 -0.86 -7.36
C GLU A 264 13.07 0.21 -7.70
N ASP A 265 11.80 -0.18 -7.86
CA ASP A 265 10.70 0.72 -8.28
C ASP A 265 9.84 1.24 -7.12
N CYS A 266 10.17 0.86 -5.88
CA CYS A 266 9.30 1.10 -4.72
C CYS A 266 9.64 2.38 -3.95
N TYR A 267 10.78 3.03 -4.25
CA TYR A 267 11.32 4.15 -3.46
C TYR A 267 11.57 5.44 -4.22
N ASP A 268 11.46 5.45 -5.55
CA ASP A 268 11.55 6.70 -6.26
C ASP A 268 10.23 7.46 -6.12
N GLY A 269 10.16 8.31 -5.09
CA GLY A 269 9.33 9.51 -5.09
C GLY A 269 9.64 10.48 -6.25
N LYS A 270 10.51 10.07 -7.19
CA LYS A 270 10.64 10.64 -8.51
C LYS A 270 10.01 9.69 -9.52
N SER A 271 8.77 10.00 -9.90
CA SER A 271 8.23 9.64 -11.21
C SER A 271 9.25 9.99 -12.29
N THR A 272 10.06 9.01 -12.73
CA THR A 272 10.75 9.12 -14.01
C THR A 272 9.75 8.63 -15.06
N ALA A 273 8.95 9.58 -15.54
CA ALA A 273 8.24 9.39 -16.79
C ALA A 273 9.29 9.02 -17.87
N PRO A 274 8.98 8.10 -18.79
CA PRO A 274 9.88 7.81 -19.88
C PRO A 274 10.07 9.08 -20.71
N ALA A 275 11.31 9.55 -20.80
CA ALA A 275 11.69 10.47 -21.86
C ALA A 275 11.54 9.70 -23.17
N GLY A 276 10.42 9.95 -23.85
CA GLY A 276 10.20 9.54 -25.23
C GLY A 276 11.10 10.33 -26.19
N PRO A 277 11.18 9.84 -27.44
CA PRO A 277 12.28 10.06 -28.39
C PRO A 277 12.56 11.51 -28.78
#